data_AF-A0A936TJE0-F1
#
_entry.id   AF-A0A936TJE0-F1
#
_cell.length_a   1.000
_cell.length_b   1.000
_cell.length_c   1.000
_cell.angle_alpha   90.00
_cell.angle_beta   90.00
_cell.angle_gamma   90.00
#
_symmetry.space_group_name_H-M   'P 1'
#
loop_
_entity.id
_entity.type
_entity.pdbx_description
1 polymer ?
#
loop_
_entity_poly.entity_id
_entity_poly.type
_entity_poly.pdbx_seq_one_letter_code
_entity_poly.pdbx_strand_id
1 'polypeptide(L)'
;MRRKDIRPEKTRVAVSVGESVRIIRELQGLTQSELARRTKIPQSTISAIETDTINLGVERAKTLARILRCHPAVLVFPGWDVTKQSAA
;
A
#
# COMPACT_ATOMS: atom_id res chain seq x y z
N MET A 1 -28.14 -19.75 -4.56
CA MET A 1 -26.87 -19.91 -5.31
C MET A 1 -25.98 -20.86 -4.52
N ARG A 2 -25.67 -22.06 -5.04
CA ARG A 2 -24.82 -23.05 -4.34
C ARG A 2 -23.36 -22.61 -4.44
N ARG A 3 -22.68 -22.43 -3.31
CA ARG A 3 -21.24 -22.07 -3.20
C ARG A 3 -20.26 -23.13 -3.76
N LYS A 4 -20.74 -24.25 -4.31
CA LYS A 4 -19.92 -25.44 -4.57
C LYS A 4 -18.97 -25.34 -5.77
N ASP A 5 -19.10 -24.32 -6.62
CA ASP A 5 -18.31 -24.20 -7.86
C ASP A 5 -17.39 -22.97 -7.89
N ILE A 6 -17.13 -22.32 -6.75
CA ILE A 6 -16.21 -21.19 -6.67
C ILE A 6 -14.78 -21.73 -6.54
N ARG A 7 -13.98 -21.64 -7.62
CA ARG A 7 -12.54 -21.89 -7.56
C ARG A 7 -11.83 -20.62 -7.08
N PRO A 8 -10.96 -20.69 -6.06
CA PRO A 8 -10.19 -19.51 -5.65
C PRO A 8 -9.30 -19.05 -6.81
N GLU A 9 -9.34 -17.75 -7.10
CA GLU A 9 -8.44 -17.14 -8.09
C GLU A 9 -7.00 -17.29 -7.63
N LYS A 10 -6.09 -17.57 -8.57
CA LYS A 10 -4.67 -17.76 -8.24
C LYS A 10 -4.02 -16.38 -8.10
N THR A 11 -3.68 -15.98 -6.88
CA THR A 11 -2.89 -14.75 -6.65
C THR A 11 -1.58 -14.85 -7.43
N ARG A 12 -1.40 -13.98 -8.42
CA ARG A 12 -0.24 -14.04 -9.33
C ARG A 12 1.02 -13.40 -8.74
N VAL A 13 0.84 -12.36 -7.91
CA VAL A 13 1.92 -11.62 -7.26
C VAL A 13 1.47 -11.23 -5.86
N ALA A 14 2.27 -11.55 -4.84
CA ALA A 14 2.07 -11.01 -3.50
C ALA A 14 2.71 -9.62 -3.47
N VAL A 15 1.94 -8.61 -3.04
CA VAL A 15 2.38 -7.21 -2.99
C VAL A 15 2.51 -6.81 -1.52
N SER A 16 3.67 -6.29 -1.13
CA SER A 16 3.88 -5.76 0.22
C SER A 16 3.24 -4.38 0.39
N VAL A 17 3.16 -3.88 1.62
CA VAL A 17 2.67 -2.52 1.91
C VAL A 17 3.59 -1.47 1.26
N GLY A 18 4.90 -1.61 1.39
CA GLY A 18 5.87 -0.72 0.76
C GLY A 18 5.76 -0.72 -0.76
N GLU A 19 5.64 -1.90 -1.35
CA GLU A 19 5.48 -2.06 -2.79
C GLU A 19 4.15 -1.47 -3.28
N SER A 20 3.07 -1.59 -2.51
CA SER A 20 1.80 -0.93 -2.82
C SER A 20 1.93 0.60 -2.85
N VAL A 21 2.67 1.20 -1.90
CA VAL A 21 2.94 2.65 -1.91
C VAL A 21 3.72 3.04 -3.15
N ARG A 22 4.77 2.28 -3.49
CA ARG A 22 5.59 2.52 -4.67
C ARG A 22 4.78 2.45 -5.96
N ILE A 23 4.00 1.38 -6.15
CA ILE A 23 3.15 1.18 -7.33
C ILE A 23 2.21 2.37 -7.50
N ILE A 24 1.50 2.76 -6.43
CA ILE A 24 0.56 3.89 -6.53
C ILE A 24 1.30 5.20 -6.79
N ARG A 25 2.45 5.45 -6.14
CA ARG A 25 3.27 6.65 -6.41
C ARG A 25 3.66 6.74 -7.89
N GLU A 26 4.15 5.65 -8.46
CA GLU A 26 4.59 5.59 -9.85
C GLU A 26 3.41 5.74 -10.83
N LEU A 27 2.25 5.14 -10.52
CA LEU A 27 1.01 5.36 -11.27
C LEU A 27 0.55 6.83 -11.26
N GLN A 28 0.84 7.58 -10.19
CA GLN A 28 0.59 9.02 -10.11
C GLN A 28 1.69 9.87 -10.78
N GLY A 29 2.73 9.26 -11.36
CA GLY A 29 3.84 9.96 -12.01
C GLY A 29 4.74 10.76 -11.06
N LEU A 30 4.74 10.42 -9.76
CA LEU A 30 5.50 11.16 -8.75
C LEU A 30 6.86 10.49 -8.49
N THR A 31 7.91 11.31 -8.32
CA THR A 31 9.17 10.83 -7.72
C THR A 31 9.03 10.72 -6.20
N GLN A 32 9.93 10.00 -5.52
CA GLN A 32 9.93 9.96 -4.05
C GLN A 32 10.14 11.36 -3.45
N SER A 33 10.99 12.19 -4.05
CA SER A 33 11.23 13.58 -3.62
C SER A 33 9.98 14.46 -3.80
N GLU A 34 9.23 14.27 -4.88
CA GLU A 34 7.97 14.98 -5.12
C GLU A 34 6.91 14.59 -4.08
N LEU A 35 6.77 13.29 -3.82
CA LEU A 35 5.85 12.79 -2.80
C LEU A 35 6.26 13.30 -1.41
N ALA A 36 7.56 13.33 -1.10
CA ALA A 36 8.10 13.87 0.14
C ALA A 36 7.71 15.33 0.35
N ARG A 37 7.92 16.16 -0.67
CA ARG A 37 7.56 17.58 -0.63
C ARG A 37 6.07 17.80 -0.39
N ARG A 38 5.20 17.03 -1.07
CA ARG A 38 3.74 17.17 -0.97
C ARG A 38 3.17 16.68 0.36
N THR A 39 3.78 15.64 0.92
CA THR A 39 3.31 14.98 2.16
C THR A 39 3.94 15.56 3.42
N LYS A 40 5.01 16.35 3.28
CA LYS A 40 5.90 16.79 4.37
C LYS A 40 6.54 15.62 5.14
N ILE A 41 6.66 14.46 4.48
CA ILE A 41 7.39 13.30 5.00
C ILE A 41 8.79 13.33 4.38
N PRO A 42 9.89 13.10 5.13
CA PRO A 42 11.22 13.07 4.55
C PRO A 42 11.33 12.02 3.43
N GLN A 43 12.05 12.33 2.35
CA GLN A 43 12.22 11.38 1.23
C GLN A 43 12.86 10.06 1.69
N SER A 44 13.79 10.12 2.64
CA SER A 44 14.38 8.93 3.26
C SER A 44 13.33 8.05 3.97
N THR A 45 12.31 8.66 4.58
CA THR A 45 11.20 7.94 5.20
C THR A 45 10.29 7.31 4.15
N ILE A 46 10.02 8.00 3.04
CA ILE A 46 9.28 7.43 1.92
C ILE A 46 10.02 6.23 1.32
N SER A 47 11.33 6.37 1.09
CA SER A 47 12.16 5.27 0.62
C SER A 47 12.11 4.08 1.58
N ALA A 48 12.26 4.32 2.89
CA ALA A 48 12.20 3.26 3.89
C ALA A 48 10.83 2.58 3.99
N ILE A 49 9.73 3.30 3.70
CA ILE A 49 8.40 2.71 3.56
C ILE A 49 8.34 1.84 2.30
N GLU A 50 8.77 2.37 1.15
CA GLU A 50 8.71 1.66 -0.14
C GLU A 50 9.57 0.39 -0.19
N THR A 51 10.60 0.30 0.66
CA THR A 51 11.47 -0.87 0.81
C THR A 51 11.10 -1.75 2.01
N ASP A 52 9.93 -1.55 2.62
CA ASP A 52 9.45 -2.26 3.83
C ASP A 52 10.44 -2.25 5.00
N THR A 53 11.36 -1.28 5.02
CA THR A 53 12.34 -1.09 6.10
C THR A 53 11.70 -0.51 7.35
N ILE A 54 10.61 0.25 7.18
CA ILE A 54 9.76 0.70 8.27
C ILE A 54 8.29 0.44 7.96
N ASN A 55 7.53 0.07 8.99
CA ASN A 55 6.09 -0.15 8.86
C ASN A 55 5.35 1.17 8.56
N LEU A 56 4.38 1.10 7.65
CA LEU A 56 3.49 2.21 7.36
C LEU A 56 2.39 2.33 8.41
N GLY A 57 2.58 3.23 9.38
CA GLY A 57 1.55 3.55 10.37
C GLY A 57 0.32 4.25 9.77
N VAL A 58 -0.83 4.11 10.44
CA VAL A 58 -2.15 4.62 9.99
C VAL A 58 -2.13 6.12 9.65
N GLU A 59 -1.48 6.96 10.46
CA GLU A 59 -1.43 8.41 10.21
C GLU A 59 -0.62 8.78 8.96
N ARG A 60 0.47 8.06 8.70
CA ARG A 60 1.23 8.21 7.47
C ARG A 60 0.45 7.68 6.28
N ALA A 61 -0.25 6.54 6.43
CA ALA A 61 -1.12 6.01 5.38
C ALA A 61 -2.20 7.02 4.98
N LYS A 62 -2.88 7.66 5.93
CA LYS A 62 -3.86 8.74 5.66
C LYS A 62 -3.21 9.92 4.92
N THR A 63 -2.00 10.30 5.30
CA THR A 63 -1.29 11.43 4.68
C THR A 63 -0.88 11.13 3.25
N LEU A 64 -0.29 9.95 3.01
CA LEU A 64 0.07 9.47 1.67
C LEU A 64 -1.18 9.34 0.79
N ALA A 65 -2.24 8.71 1.30
CA ALA A 65 -3.49 8.46 0.58
C ALA A 65 -4.12 9.74 0.01
N ARG A 66 -4.10 10.86 0.75
CA ARG A 66 -4.61 12.15 0.26
C ARG A 66 -3.82 12.66 -0.95
N ILE A 67 -2.50 12.55 -0.94
CA ILE A 67 -1.64 13.01 -2.04
C ILE A 67 -1.70 12.06 -3.24
N LEU A 68 -1.77 10.76 -2.96
CA LEU A 68 -1.86 9.68 -3.94
C LEU A 68 -3.27 9.47 -4.49
N ARG A 69 -4.26 10.23 -3.99
CA ARG A 69 -5.68 10.18 -4.42
C ARG A 69 -6.28 8.77 -4.34
N CYS A 70 -5.93 8.02 -3.30
CA CYS A 70 -6.46 6.69 -3.04
C CYS A 70 -7.06 6.60 -1.64
N HIS A 71 -7.82 5.54 -1.37
CA HIS A 71 -8.27 5.26 0.00
C HIS A 71 -7.09 4.65 0.81
N PRO A 72 -6.89 5.00 2.10
CA PRO A 72 -5.76 4.48 2.89
C PRO A 72 -5.67 2.96 2.92
N ALA A 73 -6.81 2.28 2.94
CA ALA A 73 -6.90 0.82 2.92
C ALA A 73 -6.17 0.19 1.72
N VAL A 74 -6.11 0.89 0.58
CA VAL A 74 -5.41 0.39 -0.61
C VAL A 74 -3.91 0.26 -0.35
N LEU A 75 -3.33 1.17 0.46
CA LEU A 75 -1.89 1.16 0.77
C LEU A 75 -1.53 0.11 1.82
N VAL A 76 -2.34 -0.02 2.87
CA VAL A 76 -2.02 -0.88 4.03
C VAL A 76 -2.54 -2.31 3.91
N PHE A 77 -3.42 -2.59 2.94
CA PHE A 77 -4.03 -3.90 2.75
C PHE A 77 -3.98 -4.43 1.30
N PRO A 78 -2.80 -4.47 0.63
CA PRO A 78 -2.68 -4.86 -0.78
C PRO A 78 -2.98 -6.35 -1.07
N GLY A 79 -3.21 -7.17 -0.05
CA GLY A 79 -3.53 -8.59 -0.16
C GLY A 79 -4.44 -9.09 0.96
N TRP A 80 -5.41 -8.27 1.40
CA TRP A 80 -6.31 -8.65 2.49
C TRP A 80 -7.11 -9.92 2.16
N ASP A 81 -6.96 -10.90 3.04
CA ASP A 81 -7.71 -12.14 3.03
C ASP A 81 -8.46 -12.26 4.37
N VAL A 82 -9.79 -12.20 4.33
CA VAL A 82 -10.67 -12.28 5.51
C VAL A 82 -10.53 -13.61 6.24
N THR A 83 -10.02 -14.65 5.57
CA THR A 83 -9.81 -15.98 6.14
C THR A 83 -8.47 -16.13 6.85
N LYS A 84 -7.51 -15.22 6.61
CA LYS A 84 -6.23 -15.17 7.32
C LYS A 84 -6.35 -14.21 8.51
N GLN A 85 -5.98 -14.67 9.71
CA GLN A 85 -5.82 -13.76 10.86
C GLN A 85 -4.74 -12.73 10.53
N SER A 86 -5.10 -11.44 10.55
CA SER A 86 -4.14 -10.35 10.38
C SER A 86 -3.14 -10.37 11.53
N ALA A 87 -1.85 -10.56 11.21
CA ALA A 87 -0.77 -10.32 12.16
C ALA A 87 -0.68 -8.81 12.42
N ALA A 88 -0.84 -8.42 13.68
CA ALA A 88 -0.60 -7.07 14.18
C ALA A 88 0.89 -6.91 14.56
#